data_AF-A0A1B1MI83-F1
#
_entry.id   AF-A0A1B1MI83-F1
#
_cell.length_a   1.000
_cell.length_b   1.000
_cell.length_c   1.000
_cell.angle_alpha   90.00
_cell.angle_beta   90.00
_cell.angle_gamma   90.00
#
_symmetry.space_group_name_H-M   'P 1'
#
loop_
_entity.id
_entity.type
_entity.pdbx_description
1 polymer ?
#
loop_
_entity_poly.entity_id
_entity_poly.type
_entity_poly.pdbx_seq_one_letter_code
_entity_poly.pdbx_strand_id
1 'polypeptide(L)'
;MQRLVMLEVAAAVVVTGWVIGTVALVPAGVVAAVLVVLALVRRRGLSLPEWLGTLLALRARTRKAANTVVPPGTDSALAPAVECDPTLRTYSFTRGDDRDQRRPVGMVGDGGFITAVLQVESDAGALRAERSRRPLPLALVQDALEVDGIQLESAQVVVHTQPAPALHLPQQSVVVSNYAPLQAQAGSPAVRITWIALKLDPELCPEAVAARGGGLRGAQKCLVRAAEHLSSRLTGAGFQANLLTEEELTSAIATSACANPMVTAQAAPIGPDESPQRRTEESSRSWRCDNRRHTTYWVRRWPQLGASGTSLAQLVAQLTAVPALATTFSLTLARGGRQDVNVTGHLRITGRSNQELTNARRDLERAARGAKAGLARLDREQLPGVLATLPLGGAR
;
A
#
# COMPACT_ATOMS: atom_id res chain seq x y z
N MET A 1 21.06 -17.91 -3.28
CA MET A 1 21.69 -18.45 -4.50
C MET A 1 22.70 -17.49 -5.13
N GLN A 2 22.34 -16.22 -5.41
CA GLN A 2 23.23 -15.28 -6.11
C GLN A 2 24.65 -15.10 -5.50
N ARG A 3 24.77 -15.13 -4.16
CA ARG A 3 26.07 -15.08 -3.46
C ARG A 3 26.96 -16.31 -3.74
N LEU A 4 26.37 -17.50 -3.78
CA LEU A 4 27.09 -18.74 -4.07
C LEU A 4 27.58 -18.72 -5.52
N VAL A 5 26.69 -18.31 -6.44
CA VAL A 5 27.03 -18.14 -7.86
C VAL A 5 28.18 -17.14 -8.06
N MET A 6 28.17 -16.00 -7.37
CA MET A 6 29.26 -15.02 -7.46
C MET A 6 30.61 -15.57 -6.96
N LEU A 7 30.60 -16.41 -5.91
CA LEU A 7 31.80 -17.04 -5.38
C LEU A 7 32.30 -18.18 -6.28
N GLU A 8 31.40 -18.99 -6.83
CA GLU A 8 31.70 -20.05 -7.80
C GLU A 8 32.29 -19.46 -9.09
N VAL A 9 31.72 -18.37 -9.60
CA VAL A 9 32.25 -17.67 -10.77
C VAL A 9 33.60 -17.04 -10.46
N ALA A 10 33.81 -16.47 -9.27
CA ALA A 10 35.12 -15.95 -8.88
C ALA A 10 36.18 -17.05 -8.86
N ALA A 11 35.86 -18.23 -8.31
CA ALA A 11 36.76 -19.38 -8.32
C ALA A 11 37.04 -19.87 -9.76
N ALA A 12 36.01 -19.96 -10.60
CA ALA A 12 36.15 -20.35 -12.01
C ALA A 12 37.06 -19.38 -12.80
N VAL A 13 36.93 -18.07 -12.57
CA VAL A 13 37.77 -17.04 -13.22
C VAL A 13 39.24 -17.17 -12.80
N VAL A 14 39.53 -17.46 -11.53
CA VAL A 14 40.91 -17.68 -11.06
C VAL A 14 41.50 -18.95 -11.69
N VAL A 15 40.72 -20.04 -11.75
CA VAL A 15 41.15 -21.31 -12.35
C VAL A 15 41.42 -21.16 -13.85
N THR A 16 40.56 -20.47 -14.60
CA THR A 16 40.79 -20.22 -16.04
C THR A 16 41.99 -19.32 -16.27
N GLY A 17 42.17 -18.26 -15.46
CA GLY A 17 43.36 -17.41 -15.51
C GLY A 17 44.65 -18.20 -15.24
N TRP A 18 44.62 -19.14 -14.30
CA TRP A 18 45.76 -20.02 -14.01
C TRP A 18 46.11 -20.97 -15.16
N VAL A 19 45.10 -21.54 -15.83
CA VAL A 19 45.28 -22.44 -16.98
C VAL A 19 45.84 -21.70 -18.21
N ILE A 20 45.46 -20.43 -18.43
CA ILE A 20 45.90 -19.65 -19.59
C ILE A 20 47.33 -19.12 -19.43
N GLY A 21 47.76 -18.80 -18.20
CA GLY A 21 49.13 -18.40 -17.89
C GLY A 21 49.24 -17.25 -16.90
N THR A 22 50.45 -17.02 -16.37
CA THR A 22 50.73 -16.06 -15.28
C THR A 22 50.32 -14.62 -15.61
N VAL A 23 50.40 -14.21 -16.88
CA VAL A 23 49.98 -12.88 -17.34
C VAL A 23 48.45 -12.71 -17.27
N ALA A 24 47.68 -13.77 -17.56
CA ALA A 24 46.22 -13.76 -17.49
C ALA A 24 45.70 -13.90 -16.04
N LEU A 25 46.51 -14.42 -15.13
CA LEU A 25 46.18 -14.57 -13.71
C LEU A 25 45.97 -13.22 -13.00
N VAL A 26 46.72 -12.19 -13.38
CA VAL A 26 46.60 -10.85 -12.77
C VAL A 26 45.22 -10.22 -13.02
N PRO A 27 44.74 -10.05 -14.26
CA PRO A 27 43.39 -9.52 -14.50
C PRO A 27 42.30 -10.46 -13.97
N ALA A 28 42.48 -11.78 -14.05
CA ALA A 28 41.56 -12.75 -13.46
C ALA A 28 41.43 -12.61 -11.94
N GLY A 29 42.56 -12.41 -11.24
CA GLY A 29 42.61 -12.16 -9.80
C GLY A 29 41.89 -10.86 -9.41
N VAL A 30 42.05 -9.79 -10.20
CA VAL A 30 41.33 -8.52 -9.98
C VAL A 30 39.81 -8.73 -10.13
N VAL A 31 39.36 -9.41 -11.19
CA VAL A 31 37.93 -9.69 -11.40
C VAL A 31 37.37 -10.55 -10.29
N ALA A 32 38.08 -11.61 -9.88
CA ALA A 32 37.67 -12.46 -8.78
C ALA A 32 37.62 -11.71 -7.44
N ALA A 33 38.60 -10.84 -7.16
CA ALA A 33 38.58 -9.98 -5.98
C ALA A 33 37.37 -9.04 -5.99
N VAL A 34 37.03 -8.43 -7.13
CA VAL A 34 35.84 -7.59 -7.28
C VAL A 34 34.56 -8.40 -7.03
N LEU A 35 34.44 -9.61 -7.59
CA LEU A 35 33.28 -10.49 -7.36
C LEU A 35 33.12 -10.88 -5.89
N VAL A 36 34.23 -11.19 -5.22
CA VAL A 36 34.25 -11.49 -3.78
C VAL A 36 33.83 -10.26 -2.98
N VAL A 37 34.35 -9.07 -3.30
CA VAL A 37 33.93 -7.81 -2.67
C VAL A 37 32.43 -7.57 -2.88
N LEU A 38 31.90 -7.75 -4.09
CA LEU A 38 30.46 -7.61 -4.36
C LEU A 38 29.60 -8.64 -3.61
N ALA A 39 30.10 -9.86 -3.42
CA ALA A 39 29.42 -10.94 -2.71
C ALA A 39 29.44 -10.77 -1.18
N LEU A 40 30.48 -10.14 -0.63
CA LEU A 40 30.70 -10.02 0.82
C LEU A 40 30.35 -8.64 1.39
N VAL A 41 30.59 -7.56 0.64
CA VAL A 41 30.30 -6.21 1.11
C VAL A 41 28.81 -5.96 1.10
N ARG A 42 28.26 -5.76 2.30
CA ARG A 42 26.87 -5.37 2.51
C ARG A 42 26.81 -3.92 2.95
N ARG A 43 25.98 -3.13 2.25
CA ARG A 43 25.68 -1.76 2.66
C ARG A 43 24.24 -1.71 3.15
N ARG A 44 24.06 -1.43 4.44
CA ARG A 44 22.72 -1.34 5.10
C ARG A 44 21.86 -2.61 4.95
N GLY A 45 22.50 -3.78 4.95
CA GLY A 45 21.80 -5.07 4.88
C GLY A 45 21.52 -5.59 3.47
N LEU A 46 21.78 -4.80 2.42
CA LEU A 46 21.68 -5.20 1.02
C LEU A 46 23.07 -5.49 0.43
N SER A 47 23.13 -6.37 -0.56
CA SER A 47 24.33 -6.53 -1.39
C SER A 47 24.56 -5.28 -2.26
N LEU A 48 25.80 -5.01 -2.67
CA LEU A 48 26.11 -3.85 -3.52
C LEU A 48 25.32 -3.83 -4.84
N PRO A 49 25.12 -4.96 -5.55
CA PRO A 49 24.30 -4.98 -6.76
C PRO A 49 22.83 -4.64 -6.52
N GLU A 50 22.21 -5.21 -5.47
CA GLU A 50 20.83 -4.86 -5.08
C GLU A 50 20.71 -3.38 -4.69
N TRP A 51 21.71 -2.85 -3.99
CA TRP A 51 21.77 -1.44 -3.64
C TRP A 51 21.88 -0.56 -4.90
N LEU A 52 22.70 -0.93 -5.88
CA LEU A 52 22.81 -0.17 -7.13
C LEU A 52 21.51 -0.26 -7.96
N GLY A 53 20.89 -1.44 -8.03
CA GLY A 53 19.62 -1.65 -8.73
C GLY A 53 18.51 -0.76 -8.19
N THR A 54 18.36 -0.69 -6.87
CA THR A 54 17.38 0.19 -6.21
C THR A 54 17.67 1.68 -6.44
N LEU A 55 18.94 2.08 -6.55
CA LEU A 55 19.32 3.46 -6.91
C LEU A 55 18.99 3.79 -8.38
N LEU A 56 19.30 2.90 -9.31
CA LEU A 56 19.00 3.06 -10.73
C LEU A 56 17.48 3.07 -10.98
N ALA A 57 16.74 2.21 -10.31
CA ALA A 57 15.28 2.17 -10.36
C ALA A 57 14.66 3.50 -9.89
N LEU A 58 15.16 4.07 -8.79
CA LEU A 58 14.73 5.41 -8.35
C LEU A 58 15.02 6.47 -9.41
N ARG A 59 16.24 6.49 -9.98
CA ARG A 59 16.59 7.47 -11.04
C ARG A 59 15.71 7.33 -12.27
N ALA A 60 15.40 6.10 -12.67
CA ALA A 60 14.49 5.82 -13.78
C ALA A 60 13.08 6.35 -13.49
N ARG A 61 12.54 6.09 -12.29
CA ARG A 61 11.23 6.62 -11.87
C ARG A 61 11.20 8.14 -11.77
N THR A 62 12.22 8.78 -11.21
CA THR A 62 12.28 10.25 -11.15
C THR A 62 12.35 10.88 -12.54
N ARG A 63 13.08 10.27 -13.48
CA ARG A 63 13.12 10.74 -14.88
C ARG A 63 11.77 10.53 -15.57
N LYS A 64 11.16 9.36 -15.40
CA LYS A 64 9.82 9.08 -15.93
C LYS A 64 8.80 10.09 -15.40
N ALA A 65 8.80 10.33 -14.09
CA ALA A 65 7.90 11.29 -13.43
C ALA A 65 8.07 12.72 -13.97
N ALA A 66 9.30 13.17 -14.23
CA ALA A 66 9.56 14.49 -14.80
C ALA A 66 8.97 14.68 -16.21
N ASN A 67 8.86 13.61 -16.99
CA ASN A 67 8.34 13.64 -18.36
C ASN A 67 6.87 13.20 -18.48
N THR A 68 6.24 12.80 -17.36
CA THR A 68 4.87 12.29 -17.37
C THR A 68 3.89 13.44 -17.21
N VAL A 69 3.08 13.67 -18.24
CA VAL A 69 1.96 14.61 -18.21
C VAL A 69 0.72 13.88 -17.70
N VAL A 70 0.03 14.47 -16.72
CA VAL A 70 -1.24 13.95 -16.22
C VAL A 70 -2.31 14.17 -17.29
N PRO A 71 -3.11 13.16 -17.66
CA PRO A 71 -4.17 13.32 -18.65
C PRO A 71 -5.12 14.49 -18.31
N PRO A 72 -5.50 15.32 -19.29
CA PRO A 72 -6.45 16.39 -19.05
C PRO A 72 -7.80 15.82 -18.57
N GLY A 73 -8.48 16.52 -17.67
CA GLY A 73 -9.75 16.07 -17.08
C GLY A 73 -9.62 15.05 -15.95
N THR A 74 -8.41 14.77 -15.47
CA THR A 74 -8.21 13.95 -14.25
C THR A 74 -8.79 14.68 -13.03
N ASP A 75 -9.63 13.99 -12.26
CA ASP A 75 -10.16 14.50 -10.98
C ASP A 75 -9.00 14.92 -10.05
N SER A 76 -9.10 16.11 -9.45
CA SER A 76 -8.09 16.65 -8.55
C SER A 76 -7.86 15.75 -7.32
N ALA A 77 -8.87 14.97 -6.90
CA ALA A 77 -8.74 13.99 -5.83
C ALA A 77 -7.91 12.77 -6.26
N LEU A 78 -8.04 12.34 -7.52
CA LEU A 78 -7.29 11.21 -8.07
C LEU A 78 -5.88 11.60 -8.57
N ALA A 79 -5.64 12.88 -8.85
CA ALA A 79 -4.39 13.37 -9.43
C ALA A 79 -3.11 12.84 -8.74
N PRO A 80 -2.98 12.82 -7.39
CA PRO A 80 -1.79 12.26 -6.75
C PRO A 80 -1.53 10.78 -7.08
N ALA A 81 -2.58 9.98 -7.28
CA ALA A 81 -2.45 8.58 -7.67
C ALA A 81 -2.06 8.45 -9.15
N VAL A 82 -2.65 9.24 -10.05
CA VAL A 82 -2.30 9.25 -11.48
C VAL A 82 -0.89 9.77 -11.72
N GLU A 83 -0.42 10.73 -10.93
CA GLU A 83 0.98 11.19 -10.99
C GLU A 83 1.99 10.10 -10.60
N CYS A 84 1.57 9.17 -9.75
CA CYS A 84 2.36 8.01 -9.31
C CYS A 84 2.31 6.88 -10.35
N ASP A 85 1.14 6.64 -10.91
CA ASP A 85 0.90 5.70 -11.99
C ASP A 85 -0.06 6.30 -13.04
N PRO A 86 0.46 6.78 -14.18
CA PRO A 86 -0.33 7.47 -15.19
C PRO A 86 -1.28 6.56 -15.98
N THR A 87 -1.18 5.25 -15.77
CA THR A 87 -2.08 4.27 -16.40
C THR A 87 -3.42 4.17 -15.67
N LEU A 88 -3.48 4.60 -14.40
CA LEU A 88 -4.70 4.53 -13.59
C LEU A 88 -5.85 5.32 -14.19
N ARG A 89 -7.01 4.69 -14.26
CA ARG A 89 -8.29 5.24 -14.69
C ARG A 89 -9.38 4.79 -13.72
N THR A 90 -10.41 5.62 -13.58
CA THR A 90 -11.63 5.26 -12.85
C THR A 90 -12.72 4.83 -13.81
N TYR A 91 -13.62 3.99 -13.30
CA TYR A 91 -14.79 3.50 -14.02
C TYR A 91 -15.99 3.51 -13.08
N SER A 92 -17.16 3.84 -13.62
CA SER A 92 -18.44 3.65 -12.95
C SER A 92 -19.21 2.52 -13.61
N PHE A 93 -19.75 1.61 -12.80
CA PHE A 93 -20.55 0.49 -13.29
C PHE A 93 -21.92 0.47 -12.60
N THR A 94 -22.97 0.50 -13.42
CA THR A 94 -24.37 0.33 -12.98
C THR A 94 -24.89 -1.03 -13.46
N ARG A 95 -25.61 -1.72 -12.57
CA ARG A 95 -26.20 -3.04 -12.86
C ARG A 95 -27.62 -2.88 -13.40
N GLY A 96 -27.84 -3.34 -14.64
CA GLY A 96 -29.17 -3.33 -15.30
C GLY A 96 -29.38 -2.17 -16.26
N ASP A 97 -30.51 -2.17 -16.97
CA ASP A 97 -31.04 -0.98 -17.65
C ASP A 97 -31.58 0.00 -16.58
N ASP A 98 -31.57 1.29 -16.90
CA ASP A 98 -31.87 2.49 -16.08
C ASP A 98 -33.09 2.46 -15.12
N ARG A 99 -33.91 1.40 -15.13
CA ARG A 99 -35.09 1.23 -14.27
C ARG A 99 -34.77 0.68 -12.88
N ASP A 100 -33.70 -0.10 -12.72
CA ASP A 100 -33.23 -0.53 -11.39
C ASP A 100 -32.23 0.50 -10.86
N GLN A 101 -32.69 1.40 -10.00
CA GLN A 101 -31.88 2.47 -9.36
C GLN A 101 -30.87 1.93 -8.33
N ARG A 102 -30.09 0.91 -8.70
CA ARG A 102 -28.98 0.46 -7.87
C ARG A 102 -27.86 1.48 -7.95
N ARG A 103 -27.29 1.76 -6.78
CA ARG A 103 -26.15 2.65 -6.64
C ARG A 103 -24.98 2.21 -7.54
N PRO A 104 -24.39 3.10 -8.35
CA PRO A 104 -23.26 2.74 -9.20
C PRO A 104 -22.04 2.36 -8.35
N VAL A 105 -21.25 1.41 -8.83
CA VAL A 105 -20.02 0.96 -8.18
C VAL A 105 -18.83 1.60 -8.90
N GLY A 106 -17.99 2.30 -8.13
CA GLY A 106 -16.73 2.86 -8.60
C GLY A 106 -15.63 1.80 -8.64
N MET A 107 -14.81 1.86 -9.68
CA MET A 107 -13.64 1.00 -9.85
C MET A 107 -12.43 1.81 -10.30
N VAL A 108 -11.24 1.29 -10.04
CA VAL A 108 -9.97 1.86 -10.50
C VAL A 108 -9.11 0.76 -11.14
N GLY A 109 -8.44 1.05 -12.26
CA GLY A 109 -7.63 0.07 -12.97
C GLY A 109 -6.61 0.71 -13.91
N ASP A 110 -5.65 -0.08 -14.40
CA ASP A 110 -4.61 0.34 -15.35
C ASP A 110 -4.87 -0.13 -16.80
N GLY A 111 -6.01 -0.80 -17.02
CA GLY A 111 -6.37 -1.46 -18.28
C GLY A 111 -6.02 -2.95 -18.33
N GLY A 112 -5.12 -3.43 -17.46
CA GLY A 112 -4.84 -4.85 -17.25
C GLY A 112 -5.61 -5.43 -16.06
N PHE A 113 -5.84 -4.65 -15.01
CA PHE A 113 -6.68 -5.05 -13.87
C PHE A 113 -7.76 -4.01 -13.57
N ILE A 114 -8.75 -4.41 -12.77
CA ILE A 114 -9.72 -3.52 -12.15
C ILE A 114 -9.88 -3.83 -10.66
N THR A 115 -10.06 -2.79 -9.85
CA THR A 115 -10.20 -2.87 -8.40
C THR A 115 -11.46 -2.17 -7.95
N ALA A 116 -12.23 -2.80 -7.06
CA ALA A 116 -13.38 -2.21 -6.38
C ALA A 116 -13.07 -2.11 -4.88
N VAL A 117 -13.60 -1.07 -4.22
CA VAL A 117 -13.30 -0.79 -2.81
C VAL A 117 -14.57 -0.79 -1.98
N LEU A 118 -14.52 -1.46 -0.84
CA LEU A 118 -15.53 -1.40 0.20
C LEU A 118 -15.00 -0.57 1.37
N GLN A 119 -15.80 0.35 1.89
CA GLN A 119 -15.57 0.93 3.22
C GLN A 119 -16.27 0.08 4.27
N VAL A 120 -15.53 -0.31 5.30
CA VAL A 120 -16.01 -1.20 6.35
C VAL A 120 -15.99 -0.49 7.70
N GLU A 121 -17.14 -0.52 8.36
CA GLU A 121 -17.34 0.05 9.68
C GLU A 121 -17.89 -1.03 10.63
N SER A 122 -17.41 -1.04 11.87
CA SER A 122 -18.01 -1.90 12.90
C SER A 122 -19.36 -1.31 13.31
N ASP A 123 -20.42 -2.10 13.27
CA ASP A 123 -21.73 -1.66 13.74
C ASP A 123 -21.65 -1.42 15.26
N ALA A 124 -21.79 -0.15 15.66
CA ALA A 124 -21.63 0.29 17.04
C ALA A 124 -22.96 0.82 17.54
N GLY A 125 -23.75 -0.05 18.18
CA GLY A 125 -24.83 0.40 19.04
C GLY A 125 -24.28 1.32 20.13
N ALA A 126 -24.63 2.61 20.08
CA ALA A 126 -24.60 3.68 21.10
C ALA A 126 -23.40 3.88 22.05
N LEU A 127 -22.38 3.02 22.12
CA LEU A 127 -21.27 3.14 23.07
C LEU A 127 -19.92 3.20 22.35
N ARG A 128 -19.38 4.43 22.28
CA ARG A 128 -18.11 4.78 21.61
C ARG A 128 -16.88 4.02 22.14
N ALA A 129 -16.99 3.35 23.29
CA ALA A 129 -15.91 2.61 23.94
C ALA A 129 -15.65 1.21 23.32
N GLU A 130 -16.57 0.67 22.51
CA GLU A 130 -16.46 -0.72 22.03
C GLU A 130 -15.97 -0.88 20.57
N ARG A 131 -15.59 0.21 19.89
CA ARG A 131 -15.13 0.21 18.48
C ARG A 131 -13.90 -0.69 18.20
N SER A 132 -13.21 -1.17 19.23
CA SER A 132 -12.06 -2.07 19.14
C SER A 132 -12.36 -3.54 19.46
N ARG A 133 -13.61 -3.92 19.80
CA ARG A 133 -13.92 -5.28 20.30
C ARG A 133 -14.16 -6.33 19.21
N ARG A 134 -14.61 -5.96 18.01
CA ARG A 134 -14.77 -6.92 16.90
C ARG A 134 -13.66 -6.75 15.87
N PRO A 135 -12.62 -7.61 15.89
CA PRO A 135 -11.61 -7.60 14.85
C PRO A 135 -12.25 -7.97 13.50
N LEU A 136 -11.78 -7.34 12.41
CA LEU A 136 -12.21 -7.68 11.06
C LEU A 136 -11.90 -9.18 10.79
N PRO A 137 -12.91 -9.99 10.40
CA PRO A 137 -12.71 -11.41 10.15
C PRO A 137 -11.95 -11.62 8.83
N LEU A 138 -10.62 -11.72 8.90
CA LEU A 138 -9.78 -11.89 7.71
C LEU A 138 -10.08 -13.16 6.91
N ALA A 139 -10.65 -14.19 7.54
CA ALA A 139 -11.12 -15.38 6.84
C ALA A 139 -12.16 -15.02 5.77
N LEU A 140 -13.08 -14.09 6.03
CA LEU A 140 -14.05 -13.65 5.02
C LEU A 140 -13.40 -12.91 3.85
N VAL A 141 -12.32 -12.18 4.12
CA VAL A 141 -11.55 -11.47 3.07
C VAL A 141 -10.75 -12.46 2.24
N GLN A 142 -10.20 -13.49 2.86
CA GLN A 142 -9.54 -14.60 2.17
C GLN A 142 -10.54 -15.38 1.30
N ASP A 143 -11.71 -15.72 1.83
CA ASP A 143 -12.76 -16.44 1.10
C ASP A 143 -13.20 -15.67 -0.16
N ALA A 144 -13.15 -14.34 -0.13
CA ALA A 144 -13.49 -13.50 -1.28
C ALA A 144 -12.48 -13.61 -2.44
N LEU A 145 -11.30 -14.21 -2.25
CA LEU A 145 -10.33 -14.44 -3.33
C LEU A 145 -10.85 -15.40 -4.42
N GLU A 146 -11.82 -16.25 -4.09
CA GLU A 146 -12.45 -17.16 -5.04
C GLU A 146 -13.96 -17.26 -4.79
N VAL A 147 -14.76 -16.76 -5.73
CA VAL A 147 -16.23 -16.73 -5.62
C VAL A 147 -16.86 -17.10 -6.95
N ASP A 148 -17.70 -18.14 -7.00
CA ASP A 148 -18.46 -18.52 -8.20
C ASP A 148 -17.60 -18.63 -9.48
N GLY A 149 -16.40 -19.22 -9.36
CA GLY A 149 -15.41 -19.36 -10.45
C GLY A 149 -14.63 -18.07 -10.79
N ILE A 150 -14.88 -16.97 -10.08
CA ILE A 150 -14.13 -15.72 -10.21
C ILE A 150 -12.90 -15.82 -9.29
N GLN A 151 -11.72 -15.60 -9.85
CA GLN A 151 -10.46 -15.62 -9.11
C GLN A 151 -9.91 -14.19 -9.05
N LEU A 152 -9.78 -13.64 -7.85
CA LEU A 152 -9.15 -12.35 -7.63
C LEU A 152 -7.62 -12.48 -7.62
N GLU A 153 -6.92 -11.47 -8.17
CA GLU A 153 -5.47 -11.36 -8.04
C GLU A 153 -5.09 -11.19 -6.56
N SER A 154 -5.85 -10.34 -5.85
CA SER A 154 -5.61 -10.03 -4.45
C SER A 154 -6.81 -9.36 -3.77
N ALA A 155 -6.81 -9.43 -2.43
CA ALA A 155 -7.68 -8.69 -1.55
C ALA A 155 -6.83 -7.91 -0.54
N GLN A 156 -6.98 -6.59 -0.51
CA GLN A 156 -6.16 -5.69 0.30
C GLN A 156 -7.00 -5.01 1.36
N VAL A 157 -6.64 -5.18 2.63
CA VAL A 157 -7.21 -4.45 3.76
C VAL A 157 -6.32 -3.25 4.07
N VAL A 158 -6.85 -2.04 3.95
CA VAL A 158 -6.16 -0.78 4.26
C VAL A 158 -6.81 -0.13 5.46
N VAL A 159 -6.03 0.09 6.52
CA VAL A 159 -6.45 0.79 7.74
C VAL A 159 -5.73 2.12 7.80
N HIS A 160 -6.46 3.22 7.61
CA HIS A 160 -5.94 4.58 7.74
C HIS A 160 -6.33 5.15 9.10
N THR A 161 -5.33 5.59 9.85
CA THR A 161 -5.50 6.06 11.22
C THR A 161 -4.93 7.46 11.37
N GLN A 162 -5.72 8.36 11.93
CA GLN A 162 -5.26 9.66 12.42
C GLN A 162 -5.29 9.63 13.94
N PRO A 163 -4.14 9.76 14.62
CA PRO A 163 -4.09 9.67 16.07
C PRO A 163 -4.80 10.86 16.72
N ALA A 164 -5.36 10.63 17.90
CA ALA A 164 -5.78 11.69 18.82
C ALA A 164 -4.65 11.97 19.82
N PRO A 165 -4.45 13.22 20.29
CA PRO A 165 -5.07 14.45 19.80
C PRO A 165 -4.45 14.91 18.47
N ALA A 166 -5.18 15.75 17.71
CA ALA A 166 -4.66 16.29 16.46
C ALA A 166 -3.37 17.09 16.70
N LEU A 167 -2.27 16.69 16.07
CA LEU A 167 -0.92 17.22 16.29
C LEU A 167 -0.72 18.71 15.96
N HIS A 168 -1.76 19.41 15.47
CA HIS A 168 -1.70 20.85 15.23
C HIS A 168 -1.98 21.68 16.49
N LEU A 169 -2.37 21.03 17.59
CA LEU A 169 -2.60 21.71 18.85
C LEU A 169 -1.26 21.97 19.55
N PRO A 170 -1.05 23.17 20.13
CA PRO A 170 0.10 23.44 20.98
C PRO A 170 0.24 22.37 22.06
N GLN A 171 1.45 21.87 22.30
CA GLN A 171 1.71 20.82 23.30
C GLN A 171 1.26 21.23 24.71
N GLN A 172 1.25 22.53 25.00
CA GLN A 172 0.81 23.11 26.27
C GLN A 172 -0.72 23.32 26.35
N SER A 173 -1.47 22.95 25.30
CA SER A 173 -2.93 23.14 25.32
C SER A 173 -3.62 22.18 26.30
N VAL A 174 -4.69 22.66 26.91
CA VAL A 174 -5.55 21.90 27.82
C VAL A 174 -6.11 20.65 27.11
N VAL A 175 -6.37 20.73 25.81
CA VAL A 175 -6.84 19.59 24.99
C VAL A 175 -5.79 18.48 24.94
N VAL A 176 -4.52 18.80 24.68
CA VAL A 176 -3.45 17.78 24.65
C VAL A 176 -3.27 17.13 26.02
N SER A 177 -3.27 17.93 27.09
CA SER A 177 -3.12 17.43 28.46
C SER A 177 -4.29 16.55 28.92
N ASN A 178 -5.53 16.91 28.54
CA ASN A 178 -6.73 16.14 28.90
C ASN A 178 -6.88 14.86 28.07
N TYR A 179 -6.40 14.82 26.83
CA TYR A 179 -6.44 13.62 26.00
C TYR A 179 -5.28 12.65 26.28
N ALA A 180 -4.16 13.11 26.87
CA ALA A 180 -3.00 12.27 27.14
C ALA A 180 -3.31 11.03 28.03
N PRO A 181 -4.09 11.12 29.12
CA PRO A 181 -4.47 9.94 29.92
C PRO A 181 -5.35 8.95 29.16
N LEU A 182 -6.30 9.46 28.37
CA LEU A 182 -7.17 8.65 27.51
C LEU A 182 -6.39 7.97 26.38
N GLN A 183 -5.40 8.64 25.81
CA GLN A 183 -4.49 8.06 24.83
C GLN A 183 -3.60 6.98 25.47
N ALA A 184 -3.10 7.22 26.68
CA ALA A 184 -2.30 6.25 27.42
C ALA A 184 -3.09 5.00 27.85
N GLN A 185 -4.39 5.15 28.17
CA GLN A 185 -5.25 4.03 28.58
C GLN A 185 -5.90 3.28 27.42
N ALA A 186 -6.42 3.99 26.40
CA ALA A 186 -7.24 3.39 25.35
C ALA A 186 -6.55 3.33 23.98
N GLY A 187 -5.50 4.13 23.74
CA GLY A 187 -4.84 4.22 22.43
C GLY A 187 -5.79 4.54 21.27
N SER A 188 -7.00 5.07 21.56
CA SER A 188 -8.06 5.21 20.58
C SER A 188 -7.73 6.36 19.63
N PRO A 189 -7.66 6.11 18.32
CA PRO A 189 -7.38 7.17 17.35
C PRO A 189 -8.55 8.14 17.24
N ALA A 190 -8.27 9.36 16.73
CA ALA A 190 -9.29 10.35 16.41
C ALA A 190 -10.17 9.86 15.25
N VAL A 191 -9.52 9.29 14.23
CA VAL A 191 -10.18 8.73 13.05
C VAL A 191 -9.51 7.40 12.70
N ARG A 192 -10.32 6.37 12.44
CA ARG A 192 -9.88 5.11 11.86
C ARG A 192 -10.84 4.72 10.75
N ILE A 193 -10.35 4.67 9.52
CA ILE A 193 -11.09 4.26 8.34
C ILE A 193 -10.51 2.93 7.87
N THR A 194 -11.39 1.97 7.54
CA THR A 194 -10.99 0.67 7.00
C THR A 194 -11.57 0.50 5.61
N TRP A 195 -10.70 0.23 4.64
CA TRP A 195 -11.08 -0.12 3.28
C TRP A 195 -10.67 -1.55 2.97
N ILE A 196 -11.46 -2.23 2.15
CA ILE A 196 -11.09 -3.50 1.53
C ILE A 196 -11.14 -3.32 0.02
N ALA A 197 -9.99 -3.39 -0.63
CA ALA A 197 -9.84 -3.29 -2.07
C ALA A 197 -9.70 -4.70 -2.68
N LEU A 198 -10.61 -5.06 -3.58
CA LEU A 198 -10.62 -6.34 -4.29
C LEU A 198 -10.10 -6.12 -5.70
N LYS A 199 -9.01 -6.78 -6.07
CA LYS A 199 -8.35 -6.65 -7.37
C LYS A 199 -8.62 -7.84 -8.24
N LEU A 200 -9.13 -7.60 -9.43
CA LEU A 200 -9.37 -8.61 -10.45
C LEU A 200 -8.44 -8.37 -11.64
N ASP A 201 -7.63 -9.37 -11.95
CA ASP A 201 -6.99 -9.51 -13.26
C ASP A 201 -7.87 -10.44 -14.11
N PRO A 202 -8.49 -9.96 -15.21
CA PRO A 202 -9.38 -10.77 -16.04
C PRO A 202 -8.71 -12.02 -16.63
N GLU A 203 -7.38 -12.03 -16.76
CA GLU A 203 -6.63 -13.18 -17.30
C GLU A 203 -6.58 -14.37 -16.33
N LEU A 204 -6.83 -14.15 -15.02
CA LEU A 204 -6.87 -15.21 -14.02
C LEU A 204 -8.16 -16.05 -14.05
N CYS A 205 -9.26 -15.50 -14.59
CA CYS A 205 -10.53 -16.22 -14.70
C CYS A 205 -11.26 -15.94 -16.03
N PRO A 206 -10.66 -16.30 -17.18
CA PRO A 206 -11.18 -15.94 -18.50
C PRO A 206 -12.56 -16.55 -18.77
N GLU A 207 -12.82 -17.77 -18.30
CA GLU A 207 -14.12 -18.44 -18.43
C GLU A 207 -15.24 -17.70 -17.70
N ALA A 208 -14.96 -17.24 -16.48
CA ALA A 208 -15.91 -16.48 -15.67
C ALA A 208 -16.24 -15.11 -16.30
N VAL A 209 -15.23 -14.47 -16.91
CA VAL A 209 -15.38 -13.21 -17.65
C VAL A 209 -16.19 -13.42 -18.92
N ALA A 210 -15.86 -14.45 -19.71
CA ALA A 210 -16.57 -14.81 -20.94
C ALA A 210 -18.06 -15.11 -20.68
N ALA A 211 -18.35 -15.90 -19.64
CA ALA A 211 -19.72 -16.22 -19.23
C ALA A 211 -20.57 -14.98 -18.85
N ARG A 212 -19.93 -13.84 -18.55
CA ARG A 212 -20.59 -12.58 -18.18
C ARG A 212 -20.60 -11.54 -19.31
N GLY A 213 -20.28 -11.94 -20.54
CA GLY A 213 -20.31 -11.11 -21.73
C GLY A 213 -18.93 -10.68 -22.23
N GLY A 214 -17.85 -11.17 -21.61
CA GLY A 214 -16.49 -10.93 -22.07
C GLY A 214 -15.98 -9.50 -21.88
N GLY A 215 -14.69 -9.31 -22.21
CA GLY A 215 -14.01 -8.01 -22.16
C GLY A 215 -14.14 -7.29 -20.80
N LEU A 216 -14.07 -5.95 -20.85
CA LEU A 216 -14.15 -5.11 -19.66
C LEU A 216 -15.50 -5.27 -18.93
N ARG A 217 -16.61 -5.34 -19.65
CA ARG A 217 -17.94 -5.44 -19.02
C ARG A 217 -18.12 -6.77 -18.27
N GLY A 218 -17.59 -7.87 -18.82
CA GLY A 218 -17.55 -9.16 -18.14
C GLY A 218 -16.69 -9.12 -16.88
N ALA A 219 -15.52 -8.48 -16.94
CA ALA A 219 -14.65 -8.27 -15.78
C ALA A 219 -15.33 -7.43 -14.69
N GLN A 220 -15.95 -6.30 -15.05
CA GLN A 220 -16.70 -5.45 -14.11
C GLN A 220 -17.81 -6.22 -13.40
N LYS A 221 -18.58 -7.04 -14.14
CA LYS A 221 -19.60 -7.92 -13.54
C LYS A 221 -19.00 -8.97 -12.58
N CYS A 222 -17.85 -9.56 -12.92
CA CYS A 222 -17.15 -10.49 -12.03
C CYS A 222 -16.74 -9.78 -10.73
N LEU A 223 -16.10 -8.61 -10.85
CA LEU A 223 -15.62 -7.86 -9.71
C LEU A 223 -16.76 -7.41 -8.78
N VAL A 224 -17.86 -6.88 -9.34
CA VAL A 224 -19.05 -6.51 -8.56
C VAL A 224 -19.64 -7.73 -7.87
N ARG A 225 -19.70 -8.89 -8.54
CA ARG A 225 -20.21 -10.13 -7.92
C ARG A 225 -19.38 -10.54 -6.69
N ALA A 226 -18.05 -10.54 -6.81
CA ALA A 226 -17.16 -10.86 -5.70
C ALA A 226 -17.28 -9.83 -4.56
N ALA A 227 -17.40 -8.54 -4.89
CA ALA A 227 -17.54 -7.47 -3.92
C ALA A 227 -18.89 -7.48 -3.18
N GLU A 228 -20.00 -7.72 -3.88
CA GLU A 228 -21.33 -7.91 -3.28
C GLU A 228 -21.34 -9.14 -2.36
N HIS A 229 -20.68 -10.22 -2.76
CA HIS A 229 -20.53 -11.42 -1.93
C HIS A 229 -19.82 -11.08 -0.62
N LEU A 230 -18.66 -10.42 -0.68
CA LEU A 230 -17.94 -10.01 0.52
C LEU A 230 -18.76 -9.04 1.39
N SER A 231 -19.39 -8.03 0.80
CA SER A 231 -20.28 -7.08 1.50
C SER A 231 -21.35 -7.83 2.29
N SER A 232 -22.08 -8.75 1.64
CA SER A 232 -23.12 -9.56 2.29
C SER A 232 -22.58 -10.41 3.44
N ARG A 233 -21.41 -11.04 3.28
CA ARG A 233 -20.76 -11.85 4.32
C ARG A 233 -20.32 -11.00 5.52
N LEU A 234 -19.78 -9.80 5.27
CA LEU A 234 -19.41 -8.85 6.31
C LEU A 234 -20.63 -8.34 7.08
N THR A 235 -21.73 -8.04 6.38
CA THR A 235 -23.01 -7.67 7.02
C THR A 235 -23.55 -8.80 7.88
N GLY A 236 -23.51 -10.05 7.41
CA GLY A 236 -23.85 -11.22 8.21
C GLY A 236 -22.96 -11.39 9.47
N ALA A 237 -21.74 -10.87 9.46
CA ALA A 237 -20.82 -10.85 10.59
C ALA A 237 -20.97 -9.61 11.51
N GLY A 238 -21.93 -8.70 11.22
CA GLY A 238 -22.20 -7.50 12.01
C GLY A 238 -21.33 -6.29 11.66
N PHE A 239 -20.82 -6.22 10.43
CA PHE A 239 -20.12 -5.04 9.90
C PHE A 239 -20.99 -4.32 8.86
N GLN A 240 -20.91 -3.00 8.83
CA GLN A 240 -21.44 -2.21 7.73
C GLN A 240 -20.39 -2.15 6.62
N ALA A 241 -20.73 -2.63 5.42
CA ALA A 241 -19.79 -2.76 4.31
C ALA A 241 -20.36 -2.12 3.03
N ASN A 242 -19.94 -0.89 2.76
CA ASN A 242 -20.45 -0.08 1.66
C ASN A 242 -19.51 -0.13 0.46
N LEU A 243 -20.02 -0.55 -0.70
CA LEU A 243 -19.31 -0.44 -1.97
C LEU A 243 -19.23 1.02 -2.40
N LEU A 244 -18.01 1.51 -2.65
CA LEU A 244 -17.78 2.91 -2.99
C LEU A 244 -18.26 3.23 -4.41
N THR A 245 -18.86 4.41 -4.59
CA THR A 245 -19.06 5.00 -5.93
C THR A 245 -17.73 5.50 -6.49
N GLU A 246 -17.71 5.96 -7.74
CA GLU A 246 -16.51 6.56 -8.35
C GLU A 246 -16.00 7.77 -7.55
N GLU A 247 -16.88 8.68 -7.15
CA GLU A 247 -16.51 9.85 -6.34
C GLU A 247 -15.99 9.47 -4.93
N GLU A 248 -16.63 8.51 -4.27
CA GLU A 248 -16.15 8.04 -2.98
C GLU A 248 -14.81 7.30 -3.09
N LEU A 249 -14.59 6.59 -4.20
CA LEU A 249 -13.33 5.93 -4.49
C LEU A 249 -12.20 6.94 -4.69
N THR A 250 -12.41 7.99 -5.48
CA THR A 250 -11.39 9.06 -5.65
C THR A 250 -11.11 9.77 -4.32
N SER A 251 -12.15 10.03 -3.53
CA SER A 251 -12.03 10.59 -2.18
C SER A 251 -11.27 9.66 -1.20
N ALA A 252 -11.52 8.35 -1.24
CA ALA A 252 -10.83 7.37 -0.42
C ALA A 252 -9.33 7.27 -0.79
N ILE A 253 -9.01 7.30 -2.09
CA ILE A 253 -7.64 7.32 -2.58
C ILE A 253 -6.93 8.62 -2.13
N ALA A 254 -7.56 9.78 -2.29
CA ALA A 254 -7.04 11.07 -1.84
C ALA A 254 -6.79 11.10 -0.32
N THR A 255 -7.74 10.58 0.46
CA THR A 255 -7.63 10.47 1.92
C THR A 255 -6.49 9.56 2.32
N SER A 256 -6.38 8.36 1.73
CA SER A 256 -5.28 7.44 2.00
C SER A 256 -3.93 8.06 1.62
N ALA A 257 -3.83 8.69 0.45
CA ALA A 257 -2.65 9.43 -0.01
C ALA A 257 -2.29 10.62 0.90
N CYS A 258 -3.17 11.00 1.83
CA CYS A 258 -3.12 12.22 2.60
C CYS A 258 -2.94 13.44 1.68
N ALA A 259 -3.65 13.52 0.55
CA ALA A 259 -3.71 14.74 -0.24
C ALA A 259 -4.20 15.90 0.63
N ASN A 260 -3.66 17.11 0.44
CA ASN A 260 -4.09 18.28 1.18
C ASN A 260 -5.48 18.72 0.65
N PRO A 261 -6.55 18.68 1.47
CA PRO A 261 -7.89 19.02 1.03
C PRO A 261 -8.01 20.43 0.44
N MET A 262 -7.23 21.39 0.96
CA MET A 262 -7.23 22.76 0.41
C MET A 262 -6.68 22.79 -1.02
N VAL A 263 -5.60 22.06 -1.28
CA VAL A 263 -5.01 21.98 -2.63
C VAL A 263 -5.96 21.22 -3.55
N THR A 264 -6.57 20.12 -3.08
CA THR A 264 -7.56 19.36 -3.86
C THR A 264 -8.78 20.21 -4.24
N ALA A 265 -9.28 21.03 -3.31
CA ALA A 265 -10.42 21.93 -3.56
C ALA A 265 -10.06 23.09 -4.49
N GLN A 266 -8.84 23.63 -4.38
CA GLN A 266 -8.34 24.73 -5.23
C GLN A 266 -7.92 24.27 -6.63
N ALA A 267 -7.55 23.01 -6.79
CA ALA A 267 -7.14 22.41 -8.05
C ALA A 267 -8.33 22.10 -8.99
N ALA A 268 -9.54 22.60 -8.69
CA ALA A 268 -10.61 22.68 -9.67
C ALA A 268 -10.14 23.52 -10.88
N PRO A 269 -10.44 23.15 -12.14
CA PRO A 269 -9.75 23.71 -13.30
C PRO A 269 -9.89 25.24 -13.40
N ILE A 270 -8.79 25.96 -13.22
CA ILE A 270 -8.69 27.40 -13.52
C ILE A 270 -8.22 27.51 -14.97
N GLY A 271 -9.16 27.41 -15.91
CA GLY A 271 -8.94 27.68 -17.33
C GLY A 271 -8.21 26.58 -18.14
N PRO A 272 -8.28 26.69 -19.49
CA PRO A 272 -7.73 25.69 -20.42
C PRO A 272 -6.21 25.72 -20.62
N ASP A 273 -5.48 26.68 -20.05
CA ASP A 273 -4.09 26.99 -20.39
C ASP A 273 -3.07 26.80 -19.25
N GLU A 274 -3.51 26.43 -18.04
CA GLU A 274 -2.59 26.10 -16.93
C GLU A 274 -2.42 24.58 -16.81
N SER A 275 -1.22 24.09 -17.12
CA SER A 275 -0.86 22.71 -16.81
C SER A 275 -0.77 22.55 -15.30
N PRO A 276 -1.56 21.66 -14.66
CA PRO A 276 -1.55 21.51 -13.21
C PRO A 276 -0.15 21.14 -12.73
N GLN A 277 0.35 21.87 -11.72
CA GLN A 277 1.66 21.61 -11.13
C GLN A 277 1.66 20.25 -10.44
N ARG A 278 2.70 19.44 -10.72
CA ARG A 278 2.87 18.12 -10.09
C ARG A 278 2.86 18.23 -8.57
N ARG A 279 1.97 17.47 -7.93
CA ARG A 279 1.73 17.46 -6.48
C ARG A 279 2.61 16.46 -5.73
N THR A 280 3.18 15.50 -6.45
CA THR A 280 3.92 14.36 -5.88
C THR A 280 5.40 14.35 -6.24
N GLU A 281 6.23 13.90 -5.30
CA GLU A 281 7.68 13.84 -5.50
C GLU A 281 8.30 12.68 -4.72
N GLU A 282 9.08 11.82 -5.40
CA GLU A 282 9.84 10.74 -4.77
C GLU A 282 11.28 11.17 -4.48
N SER A 283 11.69 11.02 -3.22
CA SER A 283 13.08 11.12 -2.77
C SER A 283 13.59 9.76 -2.29
N SER A 284 14.91 9.66 -2.06
CA SER A 284 15.54 8.40 -1.63
C SER A 284 15.02 7.82 -0.30
N ARG A 285 14.37 8.61 0.57
CA ARG A 285 13.91 8.17 1.90
C ARG A 285 12.48 8.58 2.23
N SER A 286 11.87 9.40 1.40
CA SER A 286 10.51 9.89 1.59
C SER A 286 9.82 10.11 0.26
N TRP A 287 8.51 10.03 0.27
CA TRP A 287 7.66 10.53 -0.79
C TRP A 287 6.88 11.74 -0.28
N ARG A 288 6.59 12.71 -1.14
CA ARG A 288 5.84 13.92 -0.78
C ARG A 288 4.56 13.99 -1.62
N CYS A 289 3.46 14.37 -0.99
CA CYS A 289 2.23 14.83 -1.64
C CYS A 289 1.89 16.19 -1.07
N ASP A 290 1.80 17.21 -1.90
CA ASP A 290 1.58 18.60 -1.48
C ASP A 290 2.61 19.01 -0.40
N ASN A 291 2.15 19.45 0.77
CA ASN A 291 2.97 19.82 1.92
C ASN A 291 3.18 18.68 2.93
N ARG A 292 2.86 17.44 2.58
CA ARG A 292 2.92 16.28 3.47
C ARG A 292 3.99 15.30 3.03
N ARG A 293 4.76 14.78 3.98
CA ARG A 293 5.88 13.88 3.75
C ARG A 293 5.57 12.51 4.30
N HIS A 294 5.96 11.50 3.55
CA HIS A 294 5.62 10.11 3.80
C HIS A 294 6.88 9.28 3.87
N THR A 295 6.86 8.25 4.71
CA THR A 295 7.86 7.19 4.67
C THR A 295 7.19 5.83 4.78
N THR A 296 7.65 4.88 3.98
CA THR A 296 7.02 3.56 3.83
C THR A 296 7.92 2.43 4.32
N TYR A 297 7.27 1.37 4.81
CA TYR A 297 7.87 0.16 5.33
C TYR A 297 7.20 -1.07 4.76
N TRP A 298 8.00 -2.12 4.60
CA TRP A 298 7.57 -3.49 4.41
C TRP A 298 7.63 -4.26 5.73
N VAL A 299 6.64 -5.12 6.01
CA VAL A 299 6.65 -6.05 7.13
C VAL A 299 7.50 -7.26 6.76
N ARG A 300 8.79 -7.21 7.10
CA ARG A 300 9.77 -8.26 6.80
C ARG A 300 9.58 -9.52 7.62
N ARG A 301 9.06 -9.37 8.85
CA ARG A 301 8.82 -10.47 9.77
C ARG A 301 7.56 -10.19 10.56
N TRP A 302 6.59 -11.08 10.44
CA TRP A 302 5.40 -11.09 11.28
C TRP A 302 5.74 -11.62 12.68
N PRO A 303 5.13 -11.07 13.74
CA PRO A 303 5.17 -11.72 15.05
C PRO A 303 4.36 -13.03 15.02
N GLN A 304 4.42 -13.81 16.10
CA GLN A 304 3.50 -14.93 16.28
C GLN A 304 2.07 -14.37 16.39
N LEU A 305 1.25 -14.60 15.37
CA LEU A 305 -0.16 -14.22 15.31
C LEU A 305 -1.04 -15.41 15.70
N GLY A 306 -2.12 -15.19 16.45
CA GLY A 306 -3.11 -16.23 16.78
C GLY A 306 -3.22 -16.56 18.26
N ALA A 307 -3.76 -17.74 18.60
CA ALA A 307 -4.23 -18.11 19.94
C ALA A 307 -3.19 -17.98 21.07
N SER A 308 -1.89 -18.13 20.74
CA SER A 308 -0.78 -18.03 21.70
C SER A 308 0.05 -16.74 21.53
N GLY A 309 -0.40 -15.81 20.67
CA GLY A 309 0.35 -14.63 20.26
C GLY A 309 -0.50 -13.35 20.19
N THR A 310 0.05 -12.29 19.61
CA THR A 310 -0.65 -11.02 19.47
C THR A 310 -1.68 -11.13 18.35
N SER A 311 -2.91 -10.65 18.56
CA SER A 311 -3.89 -10.59 17.47
C SER A 311 -3.44 -9.58 16.40
N LEU A 312 -3.77 -9.82 15.13
CA LEU A 312 -3.41 -8.85 14.08
C LEU A 312 -4.04 -7.48 14.34
N ALA A 313 -5.28 -7.43 14.81
CA ALA A 313 -5.95 -6.18 15.16
C ALA A 313 -5.17 -5.40 16.24
N GLN A 314 -4.63 -6.09 17.23
CA GLN A 314 -3.79 -5.48 18.27
C GLN A 314 -2.44 -5.01 17.72
N LEU A 315 -1.81 -5.79 16.83
CA LEU A 315 -0.58 -5.36 16.15
C LEU A 315 -0.84 -4.08 15.33
N VAL A 316 -1.91 -4.05 14.52
CA VAL A 316 -2.29 -2.89 13.73
C VAL A 316 -2.59 -1.69 14.62
N ALA A 317 -3.31 -1.87 15.73
CA ALA A 317 -3.56 -0.81 16.69
C ALA A 317 -2.26 -0.24 17.28
N GLN A 318 -1.31 -1.09 17.68
CA GLN A 318 -0.01 -0.67 18.21
C GLN A 318 0.83 0.08 17.18
N LEU A 319 0.89 -0.42 15.93
CA LEU A 319 1.69 0.20 14.86
C LEU A 319 1.07 1.51 14.34
N THR A 320 -0.24 1.70 14.50
CA THR A 320 -0.97 2.90 14.04
C THR A 320 -1.21 3.94 15.13
N ALA A 321 -0.86 3.66 16.38
CA ALA A 321 -0.97 4.59 17.51
C ALA A 321 0.16 5.64 17.56
N VAL A 322 1.06 5.64 16.58
CA VAL A 322 2.21 6.55 16.48
C VAL A 322 1.74 8.00 16.32
N PRO A 323 2.32 8.99 17.04
CA PRO A 323 1.97 10.40 16.91
C PRO A 323 2.51 10.98 15.59
N ALA A 324 1.76 10.77 14.52
CA ALA A 324 2.01 11.31 13.19
C ALA A 324 0.73 11.95 12.61
N LEU A 325 0.84 12.76 11.55
CA LEU A 325 -0.34 13.27 10.83
C LEU A 325 -1.32 12.14 10.50
N ALA A 326 -0.80 11.05 9.96
CA ALA A 326 -1.55 9.82 9.75
C ALA A 326 -0.60 8.61 9.70
N THR A 327 -1.13 7.44 10.02
CA THR A 327 -0.49 6.15 9.78
C THR A 327 -1.44 5.25 9.00
N THR A 328 -0.97 4.71 7.88
CA THR A 328 -1.73 3.75 7.07
C THR A 328 -1.07 2.38 7.15
N PHE A 329 -1.81 1.36 7.57
CA PHE A 329 -1.41 -0.04 7.48
C PHE A 329 -2.15 -0.71 6.32
N SER A 330 -1.45 -1.53 5.55
CA SER A 330 -1.99 -2.24 4.41
C SER A 330 -1.59 -3.71 4.50
N LEU A 331 -2.57 -4.59 4.39
CA LEU A 331 -2.40 -6.04 4.37
C LEU A 331 -2.97 -6.56 3.05
N THR A 332 -2.14 -7.15 2.20
CA THR A 332 -2.60 -7.75 0.95
C THR A 332 -2.53 -9.27 1.07
N LEU A 333 -3.68 -9.90 0.85
CA LEU A 333 -3.88 -11.33 0.70
C LEU A 333 -3.87 -11.64 -0.80
N ALA A 334 -3.04 -12.56 -1.23
CA ALA A 334 -3.03 -13.08 -2.60
C ALA A 334 -2.98 -14.59 -2.57
N ARG A 335 -3.50 -15.27 -3.59
CA ARG A 335 -3.35 -16.72 -3.66
C ARG A 335 -1.87 -17.08 -3.77
N GLY A 336 -1.44 -18.01 -2.94
CA GLY A 336 -0.15 -18.68 -3.04
C GLY A 336 -0.24 -19.90 -3.95
N GLY A 337 0.67 -20.86 -3.74
CA GLY A 337 0.61 -22.17 -4.40
C GLY A 337 -0.57 -23.02 -3.92
N ARG A 338 -0.37 -24.33 -3.73
CA ARG A 338 -1.41 -25.30 -3.35
C ARG A 338 -2.19 -24.88 -2.09
N GLN A 339 -3.31 -24.18 -2.27
CA GLN A 339 -4.24 -23.72 -1.21
C GLN A 339 -3.63 -22.75 -0.16
N ASP A 340 -2.40 -22.29 -0.36
CA ASP A 340 -1.75 -21.33 0.53
C ASP A 340 -2.18 -19.89 0.19
N VAL A 341 -2.14 -18.99 1.17
CA VAL A 341 -2.36 -17.55 0.97
C VAL A 341 -1.07 -16.81 1.29
N ASN A 342 -0.61 -16.03 0.32
CA ASN A 342 0.50 -15.12 0.50
C ASN A 342 0.00 -13.86 1.20
N VAL A 343 0.62 -13.53 2.33
CA VAL A 343 0.29 -12.34 3.12
C VAL A 343 1.45 -11.36 3.05
N THR A 344 1.18 -10.17 2.52
CA THR A 344 2.15 -9.08 2.46
C THR A 344 1.65 -7.89 3.27
N GLY A 345 2.57 -7.22 3.95
CA GLY A 345 2.24 -6.13 4.87
C GLY A 345 3.06 -4.88 4.56
N HIS A 346 2.38 -3.75 4.45
CA HIS A 346 2.99 -2.45 4.27
C HIS A 346 2.49 -1.46 5.31
N LEU A 347 3.33 -0.50 5.62
CA LEU A 347 2.97 0.59 6.52
C LEU A 347 3.53 1.90 6.01
N ARG A 348 2.71 2.95 6.05
CA ARG A 348 3.09 4.31 5.71
C ARG A 348 2.85 5.22 6.90
N ILE A 349 3.86 6.00 7.25
CA ILE A 349 3.71 7.13 8.17
C ILE A 349 3.71 8.42 7.35
N THR A 350 2.81 9.33 7.68
CA THR A 350 2.74 10.68 7.11
C THR A 350 3.01 11.71 8.20
N GLY A 351 3.84 12.71 7.92
CA GLY A 351 4.08 13.87 8.79
C GLY A 351 4.00 15.19 8.02
N ARG A 352 3.75 16.29 8.72
CA ARG A 352 3.69 17.64 8.10
C ARG A 352 5.08 18.23 7.85
N SER A 353 6.09 17.76 8.59
CA SER A 353 7.47 18.23 8.48
C SER A 353 8.47 17.06 8.51
N ASN A 354 9.71 17.33 8.10
CA ASN A 354 10.81 16.36 8.22
C ASN A 354 11.05 15.93 9.69
N GLN A 355 10.89 16.86 10.63
CA GLN A 355 11.10 16.59 12.05
C GLN A 355 10.01 15.68 12.61
N GLU A 356 8.75 15.99 12.30
CA GLU A 356 7.59 15.16 12.70
C GLU A 356 7.73 13.75 12.13
N LEU A 357 8.03 13.62 10.83
CA LEU A 357 8.23 12.32 10.19
C LEU A 357 9.39 11.53 10.81
N THR A 358 10.47 12.22 11.20
CA THR A 358 11.63 11.59 11.84
C THR A 358 11.29 11.09 13.25
N ASN A 359 10.51 11.85 14.02
CA ASN A 359 10.07 11.47 15.35
C ASN A 359 9.10 10.28 15.29
N ALA A 360 8.06 10.40 14.46
CA ALA A 360 7.08 9.34 14.25
C ALA A 360 7.73 8.03 13.76
N ARG A 361 8.75 8.12 12.90
CA ARG A 361 9.55 6.95 12.53
C ARG A 361 10.20 6.26 13.75
N ARG A 362 10.84 7.03 14.63
CA ARG A 362 11.52 6.47 15.82
C ARG A 362 10.50 5.82 16.74
N ASP A 363 9.33 6.43 16.89
CA ASP A 363 8.21 5.89 17.68
C ASP A 363 7.69 4.58 17.07
N LEU A 364 7.49 4.54 15.75
CA LEU A 364 7.10 3.32 15.04
C LEU A 364 8.14 2.20 15.21
N GLU A 365 9.42 2.49 14.97
CA GLU A 365 10.49 1.49 15.08
C GLU A 365 10.63 0.97 16.52
N ARG A 366 10.27 1.78 17.53
CA ARG A 366 10.14 1.33 18.92
C ARG A 366 8.91 0.44 19.11
N ALA A 367 7.74 0.85 18.61
CA ALA A 367 6.50 0.07 18.71
C ALA A 367 6.63 -1.30 18.03
N ALA A 368 7.19 -1.35 16.82
CA ALA A 368 7.42 -2.58 16.08
C ALA A 368 8.36 -3.55 16.82
N ARG A 369 9.45 -3.02 17.41
CA ARG A 369 10.35 -3.84 18.26
C ARG A 369 9.63 -4.41 19.47
N GLY A 370 8.81 -3.60 20.16
CA GLY A 370 7.99 -4.05 21.28
C GLY A 370 7.00 -5.16 20.88
N ALA A 371 6.40 -5.03 19.70
CA ALA A 371 5.49 -6.03 19.13
C ALA A 371 6.20 -7.23 18.47
N LYS A 372 7.53 -7.30 18.51
CA LYS A 372 8.36 -8.31 17.82
C LYS A 372 8.13 -8.39 16.30
N ALA A 373 7.62 -7.31 15.70
CA ALA A 373 7.45 -7.17 14.26
C ALA A 373 8.72 -6.60 13.61
N GLY A 374 9.19 -7.23 12.54
CA GLY A 374 10.34 -6.76 11.78
C GLY A 374 9.90 -5.84 10.65
N LEU A 375 10.16 -4.53 10.77
CA LEU A 375 9.91 -3.57 9.70
C LEU A 375 11.19 -3.27 8.92
N ALA A 376 11.08 -3.19 7.59
CA ALA A 376 12.15 -2.75 6.70
C ALA A 376 11.70 -1.47 5.98
N ARG A 377 12.45 -0.37 6.15
CA ARG A 377 12.14 0.88 5.46
C ARG A 377 12.47 0.76 3.97
N LEU A 378 11.55 1.20 3.11
CA LEU A 378 11.66 1.08 1.66
C LEU A 378 12.52 2.21 1.06
N ASP A 379 13.77 2.33 1.50
CA ASP A 379 14.70 3.37 1.00
C ASP A 379 14.94 3.23 -0.50
N ARG A 380 14.56 4.28 -1.25
CA ARG A 380 14.56 4.38 -2.72
C ARG A 380 13.47 3.54 -3.39
N GLU A 381 12.49 3.10 -2.62
CA GLU A 381 11.30 2.36 -3.06
C GLU A 381 10.05 2.95 -2.37
N GLN A 382 10.06 4.27 -2.16
CA GLN A 382 9.00 4.96 -1.43
C GLN A 382 7.72 5.00 -2.25
N LEU A 383 7.82 5.22 -3.55
CA LEU A 383 6.68 5.24 -4.46
C LEU A 383 5.97 3.87 -4.55
N PRO A 384 6.66 2.74 -4.79
CA PRO A 384 6.06 1.40 -4.66
C PRO A 384 5.37 1.18 -3.32
N GLY A 385 6.03 1.54 -2.21
CA GLY A 385 5.44 1.42 -0.88
C GLY A 385 4.21 2.31 -0.67
N VAL A 386 4.14 3.48 -1.33
CA VAL A 386 2.97 4.36 -1.32
C VAL A 386 1.81 3.69 -2.04
N LEU A 387 2.02 3.21 -3.27
CA LEU A 387 1.01 2.48 -4.05
C LEU A 387 0.51 1.25 -3.29
N ALA A 388 1.40 0.50 -2.63
CA ALA A 388 1.05 -0.64 -1.78
C ALA A 388 0.17 -0.29 -0.57
N THR A 389 0.06 0.99 -0.20
CA THR A 389 -0.76 1.49 0.92
C THR A 389 -1.97 2.32 0.49
N LEU A 390 -2.14 2.55 -0.81
CA LEU A 390 -3.40 3.07 -1.36
C LEU A 390 -4.39 1.90 -1.53
N PRO A 391 -5.71 2.15 -1.45
CA PRO A 391 -6.74 1.11 -1.64
C PRO A 391 -6.88 0.75 -3.14
N LEU A 392 -5.82 0.17 -3.72
CA LEU A 392 -5.71 -0.17 -5.15
C LEU A 392 -5.69 -1.69 -5.39
N GLY A 393 -5.71 -2.50 -4.33
CA GLY A 393 -5.63 -3.96 -4.40
C GLY A 393 -4.25 -4.53 -4.02
N GLY A 394 -3.28 -3.69 -3.68
CA GLY A 394 -1.90 -4.09 -3.38
C GLY A 394 -0.91 -3.63 -4.45
N ALA A 395 0.38 -3.77 -4.17
CA ALA A 395 1.44 -3.43 -5.12
C ALA A 395 1.68 -4.57 -6.13
N ARG A 396 2.09 -4.19 -7.35
CA ARG A 396 2.74 -5.07 -8.32
C ARG A 396 4.25 -4.94 -8.21
#